data_AF-E0SPS3-F1
#
_entry.id   AF-E0SPS3-F1
#
_cell.length_a   1.000
_cell.length_b   1.000
_cell.length_c   1.000
_cell.angle_alpha   90.00
_cell.angle_beta   90.00
_cell.angle_gamma   90.00
#
_symmetry.space_group_name_H-M   'P 1'
#
loop_
_entity.id
_entity.type
_entity.pdbx_description
1 polymer ?
#
loop_
_entity_poly.entity_id
_entity_poly.type
_entity_poly.pdbx_seq_one_letter_code
_entity_poly.pdbx_strand_id
1 'polypeptide(L)'
;MSNNIDMDLTKDLLVGEINITCPLCKKDAILSLYEYHLSLDESIVIMTIKCPNCGYKDNEIFSEGSKEYNMCIELKVENDVDLNTLIYINPGTMVELRDLGISIEIYQLDIGHIVTTEALILHIIDVIENTCIGSQDNTCAHIIEALNDVIKSKKSISIVLRDPKGVTRILKTYRESNYSFC
;
A
#
# COMPACT_ATOMS: atom_id res chain seq x y z
N MET A 1 -14.90 13.54 -16.43
CA MET A 1 -13.64 14.30 -16.58
C MET A 1 -12.75 13.84 -15.45
N SER A 2 -11.94 12.82 -15.74
CA SER A 2 -11.07 12.19 -14.75
C SER A 2 -9.84 13.08 -14.63
N ASN A 3 -9.82 13.94 -13.61
CA ASN A 3 -8.60 14.67 -13.27
C ASN A 3 -7.64 13.66 -12.64
N ASN A 4 -6.80 13.05 -13.48
CA ASN A 4 -5.59 12.39 -13.03
C ASN A 4 -4.67 13.48 -12.47
N ILE A 5 -4.79 13.75 -11.17
CA ILE A 5 -3.80 14.53 -10.45
C ILE A 5 -2.63 13.57 -10.26
N ASP A 6 -1.65 13.67 -11.16
CA ASP A 6 -0.34 13.07 -10.95
C ASP A 6 0.13 13.50 -9.55
N MET A 7 0.25 12.54 -8.64
CA MET A 7 0.88 12.76 -7.34
C MET A 7 2.37 13.00 -7.60
N ASP A 8 2.70 14.26 -7.76
CA ASP A 8 4.07 14.73 -7.79
C ASP A 8 4.60 14.71 -6.35
N LEU A 9 5.21 13.59 -5.97
CA LEU A 9 5.94 13.38 -4.70
C LEU A 9 7.13 14.35 -4.51
N THR A 10 7.24 15.41 -5.33
CA THR A 10 8.24 16.47 -5.16
C THR A 10 7.69 17.69 -4.43
N LYS A 11 6.39 17.73 -4.10
CA LYS A 11 5.79 18.74 -3.21
C LYS A 11 5.43 18.14 -1.85
N ASP A 12 6.40 17.52 -1.20
CA ASP A 12 6.32 17.23 0.23
C ASP A 12 6.26 18.58 0.97
N LEU A 13 5.08 18.97 1.50
CA LEU A 13 5.06 20.07 2.44
C LEU A 13 5.50 19.51 3.79
N LEU A 14 6.76 19.71 4.14
CA LEU A 14 7.21 19.52 5.52
C LEU A 14 6.40 20.48 6.40
N VAL A 15 5.41 19.95 7.11
CA VAL A 15 4.51 20.71 7.98
C VAL A 15 5.25 21.12 9.25
N GLY A 16 6.13 20.23 9.74
CA GLY A 16 6.96 20.53 10.89
C GLY A 16 7.86 19.38 11.31
N GLU A 17 8.79 19.72 12.19
CA GLU A 17 9.64 18.76 12.89
C GLU A 17 9.52 18.97 14.40
N ILE A 18 9.43 17.87 15.12
CA ILE A 18 9.26 17.85 16.57
C ILE A 18 10.39 16.99 17.15
N ASN A 19 11.11 17.54 18.12
CA ASN A 19 12.06 16.76 18.91
C ASN A 19 11.28 15.87 19.87
N ILE A 20 11.48 14.57 19.75
CA ILE A 20 10.86 13.56 20.60
C ILE A 20 11.92 12.67 21.26
N THR A 21 11.53 11.92 22.27
CA THR A 21 12.38 10.90 22.86
C THR A 21 12.23 9.58 22.09
N CYS A 22 13.35 9.04 21.60
CA CYS A 22 13.38 7.77 20.87
C CYS A 22 12.77 6.64 21.73
N PRO A 23 11.77 5.90 21.21
CA PRO A 23 11.11 4.84 21.97
C PRO A 23 12.08 3.70 22.33
N LEU A 24 13.08 3.46 21.47
CA LEU A 24 14.06 2.38 21.62
C LEU A 24 15.21 2.74 22.57
N CYS A 25 15.97 3.81 22.29
CA CYS A 25 17.19 4.12 23.04
C CYS A 25 17.04 5.26 24.07
N LYS A 26 15.85 5.87 24.15
CA LYS A 26 15.51 6.98 25.08
C LYS A 26 16.34 8.27 24.91
N LYS A 27 17.11 8.40 23.83
CA LYS A 27 17.79 9.65 23.44
C LYS A 27 16.94 10.45 22.47
N ASP A 28 17.38 11.65 22.12
CA ASP A 28 16.67 12.52 21.16
C ASP A 28 16.52 11.85 19.79
N ALA A 29 15.33 12.04 19.21
CA ALA A 29 14.91 11.65 17.88
C ALA A 29 14.09 12.79 17.26
N ILE A 30 14.03 12.81 15.94
CA ILE A 30 13.25 13.79 15.18
C ILE A 30 12.00 13.08 14.65
N LEU A 31 10.85 13.67 14.90
CA LEU A 31 9.59 13.35 14.23
C LEU A 31 9.34 14.41 13.16
N SER A 32 9.30 14.03 11.89
CA SER A 32 8.97 14.89 10.75
C SER A 32 7.56 14.60 10.27
N LEU A 33 6.77 15.64 10.01
CA LEU A 33 5.40 15.56 9.50
C LEU A 33 5.37 16.08 8.06
N TYR A 34 4.95 15.25 7.11
CA TYR A 34 4.80 15.61 5.70
C TYR A 34 3.34 15.50 5.30
N GLU A 35 2.76 16.56 4.77
CA GLU A 35 1.39 16.55 4.27
C GLU A 35 1.36 16.52 2.74
N TYR A 36 0.49 15.66 2.20
CA TYR A 36 0.26 15.47 0.78
C TYR A 36 -1.22 15.61 0.47
N HIS A 37 -1.56 16.56 -0.39
CA HIS A 37 -2.95 16.73 -0.83
C HIS A 37 -3.27 15.81 -2.01
N LEU A 38 -4.24 14.91 -1.83
CA LEU A 38 -4.81 14.09 -2.90
C LEU A 38 -5.85 14.90 -3.71
N SER A 39 -6.60 15.76 -3.02
CA SER A 39 -7.54 16.71 -3.60
C SER A 39 -7.63 17.98 -2.73
N LEU A 40 -8.53 18.91 -3.05
CA LEU A 40 -8.72 20.13 -2.24
C LEU A 40 -9.14 19.84 -0.80
N ASP A 41 -9.89 18.75 -0.58
CA ASP A 41 -10.49 18.41 0.72
C ASP A 41 -9.97 17.06 1.28
N GLU A 42 -8.97 16.45 0.63
CA GLU A 42 -8.38 15.17 1.06
C GLU A 42 -6.85 15.25 1.07
N SER A 43 -6.24 14.89 2.21
CA SER A 43 -4.80 14.79 2.36
C SER A 43 -4.37 13.53 3.11
N ILE A 44 -3.10 13.16 2.94
CA ILE A 44 -2.42 12.18 3.77
C ILE A 44 -1.26 12.86 4.49
N VAL A 45 -1.10 12.55 5.77
CA VAL A 45 0.00 13.03 6.61
C VAL A 45 0.92 11.85 6.90
N ILE A 46 2.15 11.93 6.44
CA ILE A 46 3.21 10.97 6.72
C ILE A 46 4.03 11.49 7.90
N MET A 47 4.04 10.72 8.98
CA MET A 47 4.85 10.95 10.16
C MET A 47 6.08 10.05 10.10
N THR A 48 7.28 10.61 10.08
CA THR A 48 8.54 9.84 10.10
C THR A 48 9.31 10.12 11.36
N ILE A 49 9.60 9.07 12.14
CA ILE A 49 10.54 9.14 13.25
C ILE A 49 11.91 8.69 12.77
N LYS A 50 12.95 9.47 13.08
CA LYS A 50 14.35 9.08 12.84
C LYS A 50 15.21 9.41 14.05
N CYS A 51 15.87 8.39 14.61
CA CYS A 51 16.83 8.56 15.70
C CYS A 51 18.27 8.56 15.15
N PRO A 52 19.02 9.68 15.25
CA PRO A 52 20.41 9.73 14.79
C PRO A 52 21.36 8.90 15.68
N ASN A 53 20.93 8.54 16.89
CA ASN A 53 21.78 7.86 17.88
C ASN A 53 21.83 6.33 17.72
N CYS A 54 20.69 5.69 17.44
CA CYS A 54 20.61 4.23 17.31
C CYS A 54 20.10 3.75 15.95
N GLY A 55 19.70 4.66 15.06
CA GLY A 55 19.18 4.31 13.74
C GLY A 55 17.72 3.88 13.71
N TYR A 56 16.99 3.93 14.84
CA TYR A 56 15.54 3.68 14.86
C TYR A 56 14.83 4.56 13.83
N LYS A 57 14.04 3.94 12.95
CA LYS A 57 13.19 4.61 11.97
C LYS A 57 11.80 4.02 12.05
N ASP A 58 10.80 4.88 12.00
CA ASP A 58 9.40 4.49 11.95
C ASP A 58 8.63 5.42 11.03
N ASN A 59 7.59 4.93 10.37
CA ASN A 59 6.73 5.77 9.54
C ASN A 59 5.27 5.41 9.80
N GLU A 60 4.48 6.41 10.17
CA GLU A 60 3.04 6.30 10.29
C GLU A 60 2.36 7.19 9.27
N ILE A 61 1.21 6.77 8.78
CA ILE A 61 0.46 7.54 7.79
C ILE A 61 -0.96 7.70 8.29
N PHE A 62 -1.43 8.94 8.24
CA PHE A 62 -2.79 9.34 8.58
C PHE A 62 -3.45 9.90 7.34
N SER A 63 -4.76 9.73 7.24
CA SER A 63 -5.55 10.36 6.18
C SER A 63 -6.52 11.34 6.84
N GLU A 64 -6.52 12.56 6.31
CA GLU A 64 -7.46 13.62 6.65
C GLU A 64 -8.39 13.89 5.45
N GLY A 65 -9.64 14.23 5.74
CA GLY A 65 -10.66 14.50 4.71
C GLY A 65 -11.84 13.53 4.72
N SER A 66 -12.58 13.48 3.61
CA SER A 66 -13.75 12.63 3.45
C SER A 66 -13.39 11.15 3.52
N LYS A 67 -14.05 10.42 4.42
CA LYS A 67 -14.02 8.96 4.44
C LYS A 67 -15.15 8.44 3.56
N GLU A 68 -14.79 7.83 2.44
CA GLU A 68 -15.72 6.99 1.68
C GLU A 68 -15.75 5.60 2.32
N TYR A 69 -16.66 5.41 3.29
CA TYR A 69 -16.86 4.12 3.93
C TYR A 69 -17.07 3.02 2.87
N ASN A 70 -16.43 1.87 3.07
CA ASN A 70 -16.42 0.74 2.13
C ASN A 70 -15.77 1.07 0.77
N MET A 71 -14.65 1.79 0.79
CA MET A 71 -13.83 2.03 -0.39
C MET A 71 -13.51 0.71 -1.10
N CYS A 72 -13.75 0.68 -2.41
CA CYS A 72 -13.50 -0.46 -3.29
C CYS A 72 -12.71 0.01 -4.50
N ILE A 73 -11.48 -0.49 -4.64
CA ILE A 73 -10.60 -0.14 -5.76
C ILE A 73 -10.27 -1.41 -6.52
N GLU A 74 -10.59 -1.45 -7.81
CA GLU A 74 -10.19 -2.53 -8.71
C GLU A 74 -9.01 -2.07 -9.55
N LEU A 75 -7.84 -2.65 -9.31
CA LEU A 75 -6.58 -2.42 -10.02
C LEU A 75 -6.33 -3.53 -11.04
N LYS A 76 -6.02 -3.15 -12.27
CA LYS A 76 -5.67 -4.05 -13.37
C LYS A 76 -4.17 -3.99 -13.65
N VAL A 77 -3.49 -5.09 -13.42
CA VAL A 77 -2.06 -5.24 -13.69
C VAL A 77 -1.91 -6.00 -15.00
N GLU A 78 -1.46 -5.33 -16.05
CA GLU A 78 -1.32 -5.92 -17.39
C GLU A 78 0.13 -5.93 -17.89
N ASN A 79 0.97 -5.05 -17.35
CA ASN A 79 2.37 -4.87 -17.74
C ASN A 79 3.25 -4.46 -16.55
N ASP A 80 4.54 -4.34 -16.81
CA ASP A 80 5.57 -3.92 -15.86
C ASP A 80 5.36 -2.49 -15.33
N VAL A 81 4.81 -1.59 -16.14
CA VAL A 81 4.50 -0.23 -15.70
C VAL A 81 3.44 -0.22 -14.59
N ASP A 82 2.43 -1.09 -14.68
CA ASP A 82 1.37 -1.20 -13.67
C ASP A 82 1.90 -1.68 -12.31
N LEU A 83 2.94 -2.53 -12.29
CA LEU A 83 3.58 -3.04 -11.07
C LEU A 83 4.16 -1.92 -10.19
N ASN A 84 4.50 -0.77 -10.81
CA ASN A 84 5.04 0.40 -10.12
C ASN A 84 3.95 1.27 -9.47
N THR A 85 2.65 0.96 -9.64
CA THR A 85 1.55 1.72 -9.05
C THR A 85 1.71 1.81 -7.54
N LEU A 86 1.75 3.04 -7.02
CA LEU A 86 1.92 3.33 -5.59
C LEU A 86 0.55 3.36 -4.92
N ILE A 87 0.43 2.62 -3.83
CA ILE A 87 -0.81 2.40 -3.11
C ILE A 87 -0.54 2.71 -1.64
N TYR A 88 -1.38 3.55 -1.06
CA TYR A 88 -1.49 3.65 0.38
C TYR A 88 -2.51 2.62 0.86
N ILE A 89 -2.06 1.63 1.61
CA ILE A 89 -2.90 0.54 2.14
C ILE A 89 -3.10 0.76 3.64
N ASN A 90 -4.37 0.87 4.02
CA ASN A 90 -4.80 0.96 5.41
C ASN A 90 -4.81 -0.43 6.09
N PRO A 91 -4.46 -0.56 7.38
CA PRO A 91 -4.58 -1.80 8.15
C PRO A 91 -5.99 -2.38 8.11
N GLY A 92 -6.10 -3.68 7.82
CA GLY A 92 -7.37 -4.39 7.68
C GLY A 92 -8.03 -4.21 6.30
N THR A 93 -7.30 -3.70 5.31
CA THR A 93 -7.74 -3.76 3.91
C THR A 93 -7.75 -5.21 3.43
N MET A 94 -8.86 -5.63 2.83
CA MET A 94 -8.98 -6.91 2.16
C MET A 94 -8.48 -6.81 0.72
N VAL A 95 -7.63 -7.75 0.32
CA VAL A 95 -7.09 -7.85 -1.03
C VAL A 95 -7.63 -9.10 -1.69
N GLU A 96 -8.40 -8.92 -2.77
CA GLU A 96 -9.01 -10.01 -3.55
C GLU A 96 -8.30 -10.14 -4.89
N LEU A 97 -7.80 -11.33 -5.19
CA LEU A 97 -7.24 -11.69 -6.49
C LEU A 97 -8.32 -12.41 -7.28
N ARG A 98 -9.15 -11.66 -8.01
CA ARG A 98 -10.39 -12.19 -8.62
C ARG A 98 -10.14 -13.40 -9.53
N ASP A 99 -9.13 -13.31 -10.37
CA ASP A 99 -8.80 -14.35 -11.35
C ASP A 99 -8.33 -15.66 -10.69
N LEU A 100 -7.88 -15.59 -9.43
CA LEU A 100 -7.42 -16.73 -8.65
C LEU A 100 -8.41 -17.17 -7.57
N GLY A 101 -9.48 -16.40 -7.34
CA GLY A 101 -10.48 -16.70 -6.30
C GLY A 101 -9.95 -16.61 -4.87
N ILE A 102 -8.92 -15.80 -4.64
CA ILE A 102 -8.24 -15.67 -3.34
C ILE A 102 -8.63 -14.34 -2.71
N SER A 103 -8.80 -14.34 -1.39
CA SER A 103 -8.98 -13.15 -0.58
C SER A 103 -8.06 -13.21 0.62
N ILE A 104 -7.27 -12.16 0.84
CA ILE A 104 -6.31 -12.07 1.95
C ILE A 104 -6.52 -10.73 2.63
N GLU A 105 -6.64 -10.76 3.95
CA GLU A 105 -6.69 -9.55 4.73
C GLU A 105 -5.29 -9.14 5.18
N ILE A 106 -4.95 -7.87 4.94
CA ILE A 106 -3.64 -7.33 5.27
C ILE A 106 -3.64 -6.90 6.74
N TYR A 107 -3.38 -7.87 7.62
CA TYR A 107 -3.28 -7.68 9.07
C TYR A 107 -1.87 -7.37 9.57
N GLN A 108 -0.83 -7.72 8.82
CA GLN A 108 0.57 -7.56 9.27
C GLN A 108 1.06 -6.12 9.29
N LEU A 109 0.18 -5.19 8.93
CA LEU A 109 0.44 -3.76 8.91
C LEU A 109 -0.33 -3.17 10.09
N ASP A 110 0.34 -2.97 11.24
CA ASP A 110 -0.28 -2.31 12.40
C ASP A 110 -0.57 -0.82 12.11
N ILE A 111 0.06 -0.29 11.07
CA ILE A 111 0.10 1.10 10.63
C ILE A 111 -0.18 1.11 9.11
N GLY A 112 -0.65 2.21 8.52
CA GLY A 112 -0.80 2.29 7.06
C GLY A 112 0.55 2.35 6.33
N HIS A 113 0.66 1.69 5.17
CA HIS A 113 1.91 1.65 4.40
C HIS A 113 1.72 2.12 2.96
N ILE A 114 2.77 2.72 2.41
CA ILE A 114 2.89 2.95 0.98
C ILE A 114 3.66 1.78 0.38
N VAL A 115 3.03 1.08 -0.56
CA VAL A 115 3.61 -0.05 -1.26
C VAL A 115 3.45 0.13 -2.77
N THR A 116 4.32 -0.51 -3.54
CA THR A 116 4.07 -0.75 -4.96
C THR A 116 3.13 -1.94 -5.13
N THR A 117 2.52 -2.08 -6.30
CA THR A 117 1.72 -3.26 -6.62
C THR A 117 2.56 -4.52 -6.65
N GLU A 118 3.80 -4.44 -7.13
CA GLU A 118 4.76 -5.54 -7.05
C GLU A 118 5.01 -5.99 -5.60
N ALA A 119 5.30 -5.03 -4.71
CA ALA A 119 5.56 -5.33 -3.30
C ALA A 119 4.33 -5.95 -2.62
N LEU A 120 3.12 -5.51 -2.99
CA LEU A 120 1.89 -6.12 -2.52
C LEU A 120 1.76 -7.58 -2.97
N ILE A 121 2.04 -7.88 -4.25
CA ILE A 121 1.99 -9.26 -4.77
C ILE A 121 3.03 -10.15 -4.08
N LEU A 122 4.26 -9.66 -3.88
CA LEU A 122 5.31 -10.38 -3.17
C LEU A 122 4.90 -10.68 -1.72
N HIS A 123 4.31 -9.70 -1.02
CA HIS A 123 3.78 -9.90 0.32
C HIS A 123 2.68 -10.98 0.35
N ILE A 124 1.79 -11.00 -0.64
CA ILE A 124 0.76 -12.04 -0.76
C ILE A 124 1.39 -13.42 -0.95
N ILE A 125 2.44 -13.53 -1.79
CA ILE A 125 3.20 -14.78 -1.96
C ILE A 125 3.75 -15.24 -0.60
N ASP A 126 4.40 -14.35 0.15
CA ASP A 126 4.95 -14.69 1.47
C ASP A 126 3.86 -15.19 2.44
N VAL A 127 2.68 -14.55 2.45
CA VAL A 127 1.54 -14.98 3.28
C VAL A 127 1.06 -16.38 2.88
N ILE A 128 0.94 -16.64 1.58
CA ILE A 128 0.51 -17.95 1.06
C ILE A 128 1.53 -19.02 1.40
N GLU A 129 2.83 -18.76 1.17
CA GLU A 129 3.91 -19.70 1.49
C GLU A 129 3.88 -20.10 2.97
N ASN A 130 3.76 -19.11 3.88
CA ASN A 130 3.70 -19.35 5.31
C ASN A 130 2.43 -20.10 5.74
N THR A 131 1.30 -19.84 5.08
CA THR A 131 0.03 -20.52 5.36
C THR A 131 0.07 -21.98 4.90
N CYS A 132 0.81 -22.27 3.82
CA CYS A 132 0.89 -23.60 3.23
C CYS A 132 2.01 -24.48 3.80
N ILE A 133 2.78 -24.01 4.80
CA ILE A 133 3.82 -24.81 5.45
C ILE A 133 3.23 -26.11 6.00
N GLY A 134 3.72 -27.25 5.49
CA GLY A 134 3.30 -28.59 5.91
C GLY A 134 2.08 -29.14 5.19
N SER A 135 1.48 -28.40 4.25
CA SER A 135 0.45 -28.91 3.35
C SER A 135 1.09 -29.64 2.16
N GLN A 136 0.45 -30.72 1.67
CA GLN A 136 0.81 -31.35 0.38
C GLN A 136 -0.06 -30.80 -0.77
N ASP A 137 -0.68 -29.63 -0.56
CA ASP A 137 -1.64 -29.08 -1.50
C ASP A 137 -0.92 -28.36 -2.65
N ASN A 138 -1.04 -28.91 -3.86
CA ASN A 138 -0.50 -28.32 -5.08
C ASN A 138 -1.18 -26.99 -5.44
N THR A 139 -2.32 -26.66 -4.84
CA THR A 139 -3.06 -25.41 -5.08
C THR A 139 -2.22 -24.19 -4.74
N CYS A 140 -1.51 -24.20 -3.60
CA CYS A 140 -0.64 -23.08 -3.21
C CYS A 140 0.48 -22.85 -4.23
N ALA A 141 1.09 -23.94 -4.70
CA ALA A 141 2.16 -23.88 -5.71
C ALA A 141 1.67 -23.26 -7.02
N HIS A 142 0.48 -23.66 -7.51
CA HIS A 142 -0.10 -23.10 -8.73
C HIS A 142 -0.43 -21.60 -8.58
N ILE A 143 -0.93 -21.19 -7.41
CA ILE A 143 -1.22 -19.78 -7.12
C ILE A 143 0.07 -18.95 -7.11
N ILE A 144 1.09 -19.41 -6.40
CA ILE A 144 2.39 -18.73 -6.33
C ILE A 144 3.03 -18.64 -7.71
N GLU A 145 2.94 -19.69 -8.53
CA GLU A 145 3.42 -19.67 -9.92
C GLU A 145 2.65 -18.64 -10.75
N ALA A 146 1.32 -18.57 -10.63
CA ALA A 146 0.52 -17.57 -11.32
C ALA A 146 0.89 -16.13 -10.94
N LEU A 147 1.14 -15.86 -9.65
CA LEU A 147 1.57 -14.54 -9.17
C LEU A 147 2.99 -14.19 -9.65
N ASN A 148 3.89 -15.17 -9.69
CA ASN A 148 5.23 -14.99 -10.28
C ASN A 148 5.17 -14.68 -11.79
N ASP A 149 4.22 -15.28 -12.52
CA ASP A 149 3.99 -14.95 -13.92
C ASP A 149 3.49 -13.51 -14.09
N VAL A 150 2.66 -13.00 -13.17
CA VAL A 150 2.22 -11.59 -13.16
C VAL A 150 3.40 -10.65 -12.94
N ILE A 151 4.26 -10.91 -11.95
CA ILE A 151 5.47 -10.10 -11.67
C ILE A 151 6.39 -10.07 -12.91
N LYS A 152 6.48 -11.18 -13.65
CA LYS A 152 7.24 -11.28 -14.90
C LYS A 152 6.51 -10.72 -16.13
N SER A 153 5.36 -10.07 -15.93
CA SER A 153 4.49 -9.50 -16.98
C SER A 153 4.07 -10.52 -18.06
N LYS A 154 3.96 -11.80 -17.70
CA LYS A 154 3.50 -12.87 -18.61
C LYS A 154 1.99 -13.07 -18.56
N LYS A 155 1.34 -12.65 -17.48
CA LYS A 155 -0.10 -12.73 -17.25
C LYS A 155 -0.58 -11.43 -16.64
N SER A 156 -1.82 -11.07 -16.96
CA SER A 156 -2.53 -9.99 -16.29
C SER A 156 -3.30 -10.51 -15.07
N ILE A 157 -3.57 -9.64 -14.10
CA ILE A 157 -4.43 -9.95 -12.97
C ILE A 157 -5.26 -8.74 -12.54
N SER A 158 -6.47 -8.99 -12.04
CA SER A 158 -7.29 -7.99 -11.37
C SER A 158 -7.21 -8.13 -9.85
N ILE A 159 -6.75 -7.08 -9.18
CA ILE A 159 -6.60 -6.97 -7.73
C ILE A 159 -7.67 -6.02 -7.20
N VAL A 160 -8.50 -6.46 -6.27
CA VAL A 160 -9.50 -5.61 -5.62
C VAL A 160 -9.06 -5.31 -4.20
N LEU A 161 -9.00 -4.04 -3.85
CA LEU A 161 -8.75 -3.55 -2.50
C LEU A 161 -10.09 -3.11 -1.90
N ARG A 162 -10.51 -3.75 -0.81
CA ARG A 162 -11.69 -3.32 -0.03
C ARG A 162 -11.25 -2.83 1.33
N ASP A 163 -11.48 -1.56 1.59
CA ASP A 163 -11.19 -0.95 2.89
C ASP A 163 -12.50 -0.48 3.54
N PRO A 164 -12.98 -1.20 4.58
CA PRO A 164 -14.18 -0.82 5.32
C PRO A 164 -14.11 0.60 5.90
N LYS A 165 -12.90 1.07 6.25
CA LYS A 165 -12.69 2.39 6.86
C LYS A 165 -12.57 3.52 5.83
N GLY A 166 -12.39 3.19 4.55
CA GLY A 166 -12.40 4.18 3.48
C GLY A 166 -11.13 5.01 3.35
N VAL A 167 -9.98 4.48 3.77
CA VAL A 167 -8.70 5.18 3.91
C VAL A 167 -7.68 4.79 2.84
N THR A 168 -7.74 3.55 2.33
CA THR A 168 -6.88 3.08 1.23
C THR A 168 -7.03 3.94 -0.03
N ARG A 169 -5.91 4.29 -0.68
CA ARG A 169 -5.88 5.17 -1.87
C ARG A 169 -4.84 4.71 -2.88
N ILE A 170 -5.14 4.88 -4.16
CA ILE A 170 -4.11 4.89 -5.21
C ILE A 170 -3.44 6.25 -5.15
N LEU A 171 -2.14 6.23 -4.91
CA LEU A 171 -1.34 7.42 -4.79
C LEU A 171 -0.79 7.85 -6.15
N LYS A 172 -0.26 6.91 -6.92
CA LYS A 172 0.28 7.21 -8.25
C LYS A 172 0.19 6.03 -9.18
N THR A 173 -0.21 6.30 -10.41
CA THR A 173 -0.14 5.34 -11.51
C THR A 173 0.80 5.85 -12.58
N TYR A 174 1.25 4.94 -13.43
CA TYR A 174 2.14 5.26 -14.56
C TYR A 174 1.47 4.93 -15.91
N ARG A 175 0.19 4.56 -15.85
CA ARG A 175 -0.70 4.29 -16.98
C ARG A 175 -2.09 4.84 -16.66
N GLU A 176 -2.69 5.53 -17.62
CA GLU A 176 -4.07 6.01 -17.46
C GLU A 176 -5.05 4.83 -17.34
N SER A 177 -6.01 4.96 -16.43
CA SER A 177 -7.14 4.02 -16.29
C SER A 177 -6.75 2.57 -15.93
N ASN A 178 -5.60 2.35 -15.28
CA ASN A 178 -5.26 1.02 -14.78
C ASN A 178 -6.00 0.63 -13.48
N TYR A 179 -6.79 1.54 -12.90
CA TYR A 179 -7.70 1.25 -11.79
C TYR A 179 -9.06 1.94 -11.97
N SER A 180 -10.05 1.43 -11.26
CA SER A 180 -11.38 2.03 -11.15
C SER A 180 -11.95 1.81 -9.75
N PHE A 181 -12.84 2.70 -9.33
CA PHE A 181 -13.66 2.44 -8.15
C PHE A 181 -14.77 1.45 -8.49
N CYS A 182 -14.96 0.47 -7.62
CA CYS A 182 -16.14 -0.38 -7.53
C CYS A 182 -17.02 0.09 -6.36
#